data_AF-A0A1F2VHU6-F1
#
_entry.id   AF-A0A1F2VHU6-F1
#
_cell.length_a   1.000
_cell.length_b   1.000
_cell.length_c   1.000
_cell.angle_alpha   90.00
_cell.angle_beta   90.00
_cell.angle_gamma   90.00
#
_symmetry.space_group_name_H-M   'P 1'
#
loop_
_entity.id
_entity.type
_entity.pdbx_description
1 polymer ?
#
loop_
_entity_poly.entity_id
_entity_poly.type
_entity_poly.pdbx_seq_one_letter_code
_entity_poly.pdbx_strand_id
1 'polypeptide(L)' 'MALLLESGLLLVLIPWSAFWERNYFVELSPPISMLLTNNYVRGAISGLGLVNVWAALAELGDLFGKGASEDGQA' A
#
# COMPACT_ATOMS: atom_id res chain seq x y z
N MET A 1 3.85 -7.48 10.06
CA MET A 1 2.43 -7.17 10.37
C MET A 1 2.05 -5.71 10.13
N ALA A 2 2.18 -4.77 11.09
CA ALA A 2 1.58 -3.43 10.97
C ALA A 2 2.18 -2.52 9.87
N LEU A 3 3.52 -2.54 9.70
CA LEU A 3 4.21 -1.64 8.76
C LEU A 3 3.91 -1.94 7.28
N LEU A 4 3.65 -3.21 6.91
CA LEU A 4 3.31 -3.60 5.53
C LEU A 4 1.87 -3.18 5.18
N LEU A 5 0.95 -3.29 6.14
CA LEU A 5 -0.42 -2.83 5.97
C LEU A 5 -0.48 -1.30 5.86
N GLU A 6 0.22 -0.59 6.76
CA GLU A 6 0.27 0.88 6.77
C GLU A 6 0.93 1.41 5.48
N SER A 7 2.12 0.90 5.13
CA SER A 7 2.81 1.31 3.89
C SER A 7 2.04 0.91 2.63
N GLY A 8 1.39 -0.26 2.61
CA GLY A 8 0.51 -0.67 1.51
C GLY A 8 -0.70 0.23 1.35
N LEU A 9 -1.36 0.59 2.45
CA LEU A 9 -2.51 1.50 2.44
C LEU A 9 -2.09 2.92 2.02
N LEU A 10 -0.95 3.41 2.50
CA LEU A 10 -0.38 4.69 2.07
C LEU A 10 -0.09 4.67 0.57
N LEU A 11 0.54 3.61 0.04
CA LEU A 11 0.80 3.49 -1.41
C LEU A 11 -0.49 3.42 -2.25
N VAL A 12 -1.59 2.87 -1.70
CA VAL A 12 -2.89 2.89 -2.38
C VAL A 12 -3.55 4.26 -2.30
N LEU A 13 -3.55 4.92 -1.15
CA LEU A 13 -4.34 6.15 -0.92
C LEU A 13 -3.61 7.43 -1.34
N ILE A 14 -2.29 7.49 -1.16
CA ILE A 14 -1.48 8.67 -1.45
C ILE A 14 -1.68 9.14 -2.91
N PRO A 15 -1.59 8.29 -3.97
CA PRO A 15 -1.75 8.73 -5.36
C PRO A 15 -3.10 9.38 -5.70
N TRP A 16 -4.14 9.09 -4.91
CA TRP A 16 -5.50 9.60 -5.08
C TRP A 16 -5.83 10.72 -4.10
N SER A 17 -4.91 11.04 -3.19
CA SER A 17 -5.10 12.10 -2.21
C SER A 17 -4.89 13.47 -2.85
N ALA A 18 -5.64 14.48 -2.38
CA ALA A 18 -5.41 15.87 -2.74
C ALA A 18 -4.00 16.38 -2.38
N PHE A 19 -3.33 15.71 -1.41
CA PHE A 19 -1.94 15.97 -1.05
C PHE A 19 -0.96 15.58 -2.16
N TRP A 20 -1.27 14.57 -2.98
CA TRP A 20 -0.39 14.12 -4.08
C TRP A 20 -0.36 15.10 -5.25
N GLU A 21 -1.48 15.74 -5.55
CA GLU A 21 -1.57 16.76 -6.60
C GLU A 21 -1.02 18.12 -6.15
N ARG A 22 -1.08 18.41 -4.85
CA ARG A 22 -0.63 19.68 -4.27
C ARG A 22 0.77 19.59 -3.63
N ASN A 23 1.46 18.47 -3.75
CA ASN A 23 2.71 18.25 -3.03
C ASN A 23 3.88 19.01 -3.66
N TYR A 24 4.79 19.44 -2.80
CA TYR A 24 6.04 20.15 -3.08
C TYR A 24 6.87 19.57 -4.25
N PHE A 25 6.79 18.27 -4.53
CA PHE A 25 7.50 17.62 -5.65
C PHE A 25 6.99 17.99 -7.05
N VAL A 26 5.70 18.35 -7.16
CA VAL A 26 5.11 18.86 -8.40
C VAL A 26 5.63 20.27 -8.70
N GLU A 27 5.85 21.08 -7.67
CA GLU A 27 6.49 22.41 -7.78
C GLU A 27 8.01 22.32 -7.97
N LEU A 28 8.67 21.30 -7.42
CA LEU A 28 10.13 21.19 -7.45
C LEU A 28 10.69 20.64 -8.77
N SER A 29 9.92 19.89 -9.55
CA SER A 29 10.40 19.32 -10.82
C SER A 29 9.29 19.04 -11.84
N PRO A 30 9.21 19.82 -12.94
CA PRO A 30 8.22 19.63 -14.02
C PRO A 30 8.14 18.22 -14.63
N PRO A 31 9.26 17.50 -14.91
CA PRO A 31 9.18 16.17 -15.50
C PRO A 31 8.65 15.11 -14.52
N ILE A 32 8.94 15.27 -13.22
CA ILE A 32 8.44 14.36 -12.17
C ILE A 32 6.94 14.57 -11.98
N SER A 33 6.46 15.81 -12.07
CA SER A 33 5.02 16.13 -12.06
C SER A 33 4.27 15.42 -13.19
N MET A 34 4.76 15.48 -14.43
CA MET A 34 4.14 14.78 -15.57
C MET A 34 4.04 13.26 -15.36
N LEU A 35 5.06 12.67 -14.71
CA LEU A 35 5.06 11.25 -14.43
C LEU A 35 4.07 10.89 -13.31
N LEU A 36 4.02 11.67 -12.22
CA LEU A 36 3.17 11.41 -11.06
C LEU A 36 1.68 11.79 -11.26
N THR A 37 1.38 12.67 -12.21
CA THR A 37 0.00 13.01 -12.64
C THR A 37 -0.55 12.03 -13.65
N ASN A 38 0.27 11.16 -14.24
CA ASN A 38 -0.19 10.16 -15.18
C ASN A 38 -0.99 9.05 -14.48
N ASN A 39 -2.21 8.78 -14.96
CA ASN A 39 -3.09 7.72 -14.45
C ASN A 39 -2.44 6.33 -14.47
N TYR A 40 -1.55 6.04 -15.44
CA TYR A 40 -0.83 4.77 -15.50
C TYR A 40 0.14 4.60 -14.31
N VAL A 41 0.84 5.68 -13.93
CA VAL A 41 1.80 5.66 -12.83
C VAL A 41 1.08 5.59 -11.49
N ARG A 42 -0.02 6.33 -11.34
CA ARG A 42 -0.92 6.20 -10.18
C ARG A 42 -1.42 4.76 -10.03
N GLY A 43 -1.86 4.15 -11.12
CA GLY A 43 -2.28 2.74 -11.14
C GLY A 43 -1.16 1.77 -10.74
N ALA A 44 0.07 1.97 -11.24
CA ALA A 44 1.22 1.15 -10.88
C ALA A 44 1.59 1.26 -9.39
N ILE A 45 1.57 2.48 -8.83
CA ILE A 45 1.85 2.73 -7.41
C ILE A 45 0.76 2.12 -6.53
N SER A 46 -0.52 2.31 -6.88
CA SER A 46 -1.63 1.68 -6.15
C SER A 46 -1.59 0.15 -6.27
N GLY A 47 -1.18 -0.40 -7.42
CA GLY A 47 -1.01 -1.84 -7.62
C GLY A 47 0.07 -2.44 -6.70
N LEU A 48 1.21 -1.76 -6.57
CA LEU A 48 2.25 -2.13 -5.61
C LEU A 48 1.74 -2.09 -4.15
N GLY A 49 0.98 -1.06 -3.79
CA GLY A 49 0.34 -0.96 -2.48
C GLY A 49 -0.63 -2.12 -2.21
N LEU A 50 -1.41 -2.52 -3.22
CA LEU A 50 -2.34 -3.64 -3.13
C LEU A 50 -1.62 -4.96 -2.85
N VAL A 51 -0.47 -5.20 -3.49
CA VAL A 51 0.36 -6.40 -3.24
C VAL A 51 0.89 -6.41 -1.81
N ASN A 52 1.33 -5.27 -1.28
CA ASN A 52 1.77 -5.16 0.12
C ASN A 52 0.63 -5.43 1.11
N VAL A 53 -0.57 -4.90 0.86
CA VAL A 53 -1.75 -5.19 1.69
C VAL A 53 -2.11 -6.66 1.61
N TRP A 54 -2.08 -7.27 0.43
CA TRP A 54 -2.36 -8.69 0.25
C TRP A 54 -1.38 -9.58 1.01
N ALA A 55 -0.08 -9.27 0.93
CA ALA A 55 0.94 -9.99 1.69
C ALA A 55 0.71 -9.90 3.21
N ALA A 56 0.36 -8.72 3.72
CA ALA A 56 0.03 -8.52 5.12
C ALA A 56 -1.22 -9.31 5.56
N LEU A 57 -2.25 -9.38 4.70
CA LEU A 57 -3.46 -10.15 4.96
C LEU A 57 -3.22 -11.67 4.93
N ALA A 58 -2.37 -12.14 4.01
CA ALA A 58 -1.99 -13.55 3.94
C ALA A 58 -1.22 -13.99 5.20
N GLU A 59 -0.29 -13.16 5.69
CA GLU A 59 0.44 -13.40 6.93
C GLU A 59 -0.50 -13.42 8.15
N LEU A 60 -1.50 -12.51 8.18
CA LEU A 60 -2.53 -12.49 9.22
C LEU A 60 -3.40 -13.75 9.21
N GLY A 61 -3.81 -14.23 8.03
CA GLY A 61 -4.60 -15.45 7.89
C GLY A 61 -3.86 -16.70 8.36
N ASP A 62 -2.57 -16.81 8.06
CA ASP A 62 -1.71 -17.92 8.52
C ASP A 62 -1.57 -17.93 10.06
N LEU A 63 -1.43 -16.75 10.68
CA LEU A 63 -1.42 -16.62 12.14
C LEU A 63 -2.73 -17.08 12.78
N PHE A 64 -3.88 -16.69 12.23
CA PHE A 64 -5.18 -17.15 12.72
C PHE A 64 -5.38 -18.66 12.54
N GLY A 65 -4.87 -19.23 11.45
CA GLY A 65 -4.89 -20.68 11.21
C GLY A 65 -4.03 -21.46 12.21
N LYS A 66 -2.87 -20.92 12.60
CA LYS A 66 -2.00 -21.53 13.62
C LYS A 66 -2.64 -21.53 15.01
N GLY A 67 -3.32 -20.44 15.40
CA GLY A 67 -3.99 -20.35 16.71
C GLY A 67 -5.07 -21.42 16.93
N ALA A 68 -5.81 -21.81 15.89
CA ALA A 68 -6.86 -22.84 15.98
C ALA A 68 -6.33 -24.27 16.18
N SER A 69 -5.02 -24.50 16.01
CA SER A 69 -4.40 -25.82 16.17
C SER A 69 -3.77 -26.07 17.54
N GLU A 70 -3.59 -25.03 18.37
CA GLU A 70 -3.06 -25.15 19.73
C GLU A 70 -4.15 -25.47 20.78
N ASP A 71 -5.41 -25.11 20.52
CA ASP A 71 -6.54 -25.38 21.44
C ASP A 71 -7.02 -26.85 21.45
N GLY A 72 -6.49 -27.68 20.54
CA GLY A 72 -6.87 -29.10 20.40
C GLY A 72 -5.86 -30.10 20.99
N GLN A 73 -4.84 -29.65 21.72
CA GLN A 73 -3.79 -30.51 22.28
C GLN A 73 -3.60 -30.39 23.81
N ALA A 74 -4.56 -29.81 24.53
CA ALA A 74 -4.59 -29.77 26.00
C ALA A 74 -5.47 -30.89 26.61
#